data_AF-A0A4Q9HXH5-F1
#
_entry.id   AF-A0A4Q9HXH5-F1
#
_cell.length_a   1.000
_cell.length_b   1.000
_cell.length_c   1.000
_cell.angle_alpha   90.00
_cell.angle_beta   90.00
_cell.angle_gamma   90.00
#
_symmetry.space_group_name_H-M   'P 1'
#
loop_
_entity.id
_entity.type
_entity.pdbx_description
1 polymer ?
#
loop_
_entity_poly.entity_id
_entity_poly.type
_entity_poly.pdbx_seq_one_letter_code
_entity_poly.pdbx_strand_id
1 'polypeptide(L)'
;MDPIVLAAGTALVSAMATDGWQQAQDAVATWWRRIRPDRADSVGGELDTLRTQVLAARDDADENTERALVGIWQLRLQQLLQGDPALATELQQLLNDHLAPRLPPDERAQIRSVAMKAEARDSARIYMAGRDQHITGS
;
A
#
# COMPACT_ATOMS: atom_id res chain seq x y z
N MET A 1 9.86 -5.13 5.03
CA MET A 1 8.68 -4.29 4.79
C MET A 1 7.64 -5.15 4.11
N ASP A 2 6.41 -5.08 4.59
CA ASP A 2 5.30 -5.88 4.08
C ASP A 2 5.08 -5.58 2.57
N PRO A 3 4.89 -6.57 1.68
CA PRO A 3 4.64 -6.29 0.28
C PRO A 3 3.36 -5.48 0.03
N ILE A 4 2.35 -5.55 0.92
CA ILE A 4 1.16 -4.69 0.78
C ILE A 4 1.50 -3.21 1.04
N VAL A 5 2.42 -2.94 1.97
CA VAL A 5 2.93 -1.59 2.25
C VAL A 5 3.64 -1.04 1.03
N LEU A 6 4.47 -1.86 0.39
CA LEU A 6 5.17 -1.48 -0.84
C LEU A 6 4.17 -1.09 -1.93
N ALA A 7 3.20 -1.97 -2.19
CA ALA A 7 2.20 -1.76 -3.24
C ALA A 7 1.31 -0.53 -2.96
N ALA A 8 0.81 -0.38 -1.73
CA ALA A 8 -0.06 0.73 -1.36
C ALA A 8 0.67 2.08 -1.36
N GLY A 9 1.91 2.13 -0.85
CA GLY A 9 2.71 3.35 -0.86
C GLY A 9 3.02 3.84 -2.28
N THR A 10 3.40 2.93 -3.19
CA THR A 10 3.62 3.26 -4.60
C THR A 10 2.32 3.71 -5.26
N ALA A 11 1.21 2.97 -5.06
CA ALA A 11 -0.08 3.29 -5.66
C ALA A 11 -0.60 4.67 -5.22
N LEU A 12 -0.42 5.02 -3.95
CA LEU A 12 -0.84 6.31 -3.41
C LEU A 12 -0.11 7.48 -4.08
N VAL A 13 1.22 7.38 -4.19
CA VAL A 13 2.04 8.43 -4.82
C VAL A 13 1.76 8.51 -6.31
N SER A 14 1.69 7.37 -7.00
CA SER A 14 1.29 7.32 -8.41
C SER A 14 -0.07 7.99 -8.65
N ALA A 15 -1.06 7.76 -7.78
CA ALA A 15 -2.39 8.34 -7.91
C ALA A 15 -2.41 9.87 -7.74
N MET A 16 -1.44 10.47 -7.03
CA MET A 16 -1.33 11.94 -6.88
C MET A 16 -1.07 12.66 -8.19
N ALA A 17 -0.44 11.96 -9.12
CA ALA A 17 -0.11 12.45 -10.44
C ALA A 17 -1.20 12.18 -11.49
N THR A 18 -2.34 11.58 -11.10
CA THR A 18 -3.44 11.32 -12.02
C THR A 18 -4.63 12.22 -11.75
N ASP A 19 -5.51 12.36 -12.75
CA ASP A 19 -6.78 13.06 -12.62
C ASP A 19 -7.71 12.42 -11.58
N GLY A 20 -7.47 11.15 -11.25
CA GLY A 20 -8.20 10.39 -10.23
C GLY A 20 -7.78 10.68 -8.79
N TRP A 21 -6.81 11.57 -8.56
CA TRP A 21 -6.26 11.87 -7.23
C TRP A 21 -7.31 12.17 -6.18
N GLN A 22 -8.26 13.07 -6.48
CA GLN A 22 -9.23 13.53 -5.47
C GLN A 22 -10.03 12.36 -4.89
N GLN A 23 -10.41 11.41 -5.74
CA GLN A 23 -11.16 10.22 -5.31
C GLN A 23 -10.30 9.26 -4.49
N ALA A 24 -8.99 9.17 -4.79
CA ALA A 24 -8.04 8.41 -3.99
C ALA A 24 -7.84 9.07 -2.61
N GLN A 25 -7.65 10.39 -2.56
CA GLN A 25 -7.50 11.15 -1.32
C GLN A 25 -8.73 11.00 -0.41
N ASP A 26 -9.93 11.13 -0.97
CA ASP A 26 -11.18 10.99 -0.21
C ASP A 26 -11.33 9.58 0.40
N ALA A 27 -10.96 8.54 -0.36
CA ALA A 27 -10.96 7.17 0.11
C ALA A 27 -9.94 6.95 1.25
N VAL A 28 -8.72 7.46 1.08
CA VAL A 28 -7.66 7.37 2.11
C VAL A 28 -8.07 8.13 3.37
N ALA A 29 -8.61 9.34 3.25
CA ALA A 29 -9.09 10.13 4.38
C ALA A 29 -10.25 9.44 5.11
N THR A 30 -11.17 8.82 4.36
CA THR A 30 -12.28 8.04 4.93
C THR A 30 -11.79 6.81 5.68
N TRP A 31 -10.85 6.07 5.10
CA TRP A 31 -10.20 4.95 5.77
C TRP A 31 -9.48 5.41 7.05
N TRP A 32 -8.73 6.52 6.97
CA TRP A 32 -8.01 7.07 8.12
C TRP A 32 -8.93 7.51 9.27
N ARG A 33 -10.08 8.12 8.95
CA ARG A 33 -11.12 8.47 9.94
C ARG A 33 -11.62 7.25 10.72
N ARG A 34 -11.75 6.10 10.06
CA ARG A 34 -12.26 4.87 10.68
C ARG A 34 -11.26 4.29 11.68
N ILE A 35 -9.96 4.35 11.36
CA ILE A 35 -8.90 3.72 12.17
C ILE A 35 -8.32 4.66 13.24
N ARG A 36 -8.31 5.97 12.98
CA ARG A 36 -7.72 7.03 13.81
C ARG A 36 -8.49 8.35 13.62
N PRO A 37 -9.70 8.49 14.20
CA PRO A 37 -10.53 9.68 14.03
C PRO A 37 -9.83 10.98 14.45
N ASP A 38 -8.98 10.92 15.49
CA ASP A 38 -8.26 12.10 16.02
C ASP A 38 -7.20 12.68 15.06
N ARG A 39 -6.82 11.96 13.99
CA ARG A 39 -5.76 12.34 13.04
C ARG A 39 -6.26 12.58 11.62
N ALA A 40 -7.56 12.43 11.38
CA ALA A 40 -8.14 12.43 10.05
C ALA A 40 -7.90 13.73 9.25
N ASP A 41 -8.08 14.88 9.89
CA ASP A 41 -7.95 16.18 9.22
C ASP A 41 -6.47 16.51 8.88
N SER A 42 -5.52 15.98 9.66
CA SER A 42 -4.09 16.12 9.40
C SER A 42 -3.66 15.38 8.13
N VAL A 43 -4.20 14.17 7.92
CA VAL A 43 -3.81 13.33 6.78
C VAL A 43 -4.25 13.93 5.45
N GLY A 44 -5.43 14.55 5.37
CA GLY A 44 -5.91 15.21 4.15
C GLY A 44 -4.94 16.31 3.66
N GLY A 45 -4.57 17.24 4.54
CA GLY A 45 -3.65 18.34 4.20
C GLY A 45 -2.22 17.89 3.92
N GLU A 46 -1.76 16.84 4.60
CA GLU A 46 -0.46 16.22 4.31
C GLU A 46 -0.43 15.57 2.91
N LEU A 47 -1.54 14.93 2.51
CA LEU A 47 -1.67 14.33 1.18
C LEU A 47 -1.69 15.40 0.07
N ASP A 48 -2.35 16.55 0.30
CA ASP A 48 -2.32 17.68 -0.65
C ASP A 48 -0.91 18.25 -0.79
N THR A 49 -0.21 18.43 0.33
CA THR A 49 1.18 18.90 0.34
C THR A 49 2.10 17.93 -0.39
N LEU A 50 1.87 16.61 -0.25
CA LEU A 50 2.64 15.61 -0.96
C LEU A 50 2.34 15.66 -2.46
N ARG A 51 1.08 15.83 -2.85
CA ARG A 51 0.71 15.93 -4.27
C ARG A 51 1.48 17.05 -4.96
N THR A 52 1.62 18.22 -4.35
CA THR A 52 2.42 19.31 -4.93
C THR A 52 3.87 18.89 -5.18
N GLN A 53 4.48 18.14 -4.25
CA GLN A 53 5.85 17.63 -4.41
C GLN A 53 5.96 16.56 -5.50
N VAL A 54 4.97 15.67 -5.60
CA VAL A 54 4.91 14.64 -6.65
C VAL A 54 4.75 15.27 -8.03
N LEU A 55 3.87 16.25 -8.16
CA LEU A 55 3.67 16.97 -9.42
C LEU A 55 4.93 17.71 -9.85
N ALA A 56 5.62 18.40 -8.92
CA ALA A 56 6.89 19.06 -9.21
C ALA A 56 7.98 18.06 -9.63
N ALA A 57 8.12 16.94 -8.90
CA ALA A 57 9.09 15.90 -9.26
C ALA A 57 8.82 15.30 -10.64
N ARG A 58 7.56 15.12 -11.03
CA ARG A 58 7.22 14.62 -12.38
C ARG A 58 7.46 15.64 -13.48
N ASP A 59 7.20 16.93 -13.22
CA ASP A 59 7.49 18.01 -14.17
C ASP A 59 9.01 18.12 -14.44
N ASP A 60 9.82 17.96 -13.39
CA ASP A 60 11.29 17.97 -13.45
C ASP A 60 11.90 16.62 -13.90
N ALA A 61 11.08 15.58 -14.12
CA ALA A 61 11.51 14.20 -14.34
C ALA A 61 12.48 13.67 -13.26
N ASP A 62 12.32 14.11 -12.01
CA ASP A 62 13.10 13.71 -10.86
C ASP A 62 12.54 12.43 -10.21
N GLU A 63 12.93 11.29 -10.79
CA GLU A 63 12.57 9.97 -10.27
C GLU A 63 13.11 9.70 -8.85
N ASN A 64 14.20 10.37 -8.45
CA ASN A 64 14.78 10.15 -7.12
C ASN A 64 13.89 10.77 -6.04
N THR A 65 13.39 11.96 -6.29
CA THR A 65 12.43 12.62 -5.38
C THR A 65 11.13 11.84 -5.33
N GLU A 66 10.57 11.40 -6.46
CA GLU A 66 9.35 10.57 -6.46
C GLU A 66 9.55 9.27 -5.65
N ARG A 67 10.69 8.59 -5.84
CA ARG A 67 11.02 7.36 -5.08
C ARG A 67 11.20 7.62 -3.59
N ALA A 68 11.75 8.76 -3.20
CA ALA A 68 11.86 9.16 -1.80
C ALA A 68 10.48 9.40 -1.17
N LEU A 69 9.57 10.07 -1.88
CA LEU A 69 8.19 10.30 -1.43
C LEU A 69 7.42 8.97 -1.26
N VAL A 70 7.61 8.02 -2.18
CA VAL A 70 7.11 6.64 -2.04
C VAL A 70 7.64 6.00 -0.75
N GLY A 71 8.96 6.09 -0.52
CA GLY A 71 9.60 5.51 0.67
C GLY A 71 9.05 6.07 1.99
N ILE A 72 8.78 7.38 2.04
CA ILE A 72 8.19 8.04 3.22
C ILE A 72 6.82 7.44 3.56
N TRP A 73 5.96 7.26 2.55
CA TRP A 73 4.62 6.68 2.77
C TRP A 73 4.67 5.21 3.10
N GLN A 74 5.57 4.45 2.49
CA GLN A 74 5.78 3.05 2.83
C GLN A 74 6.20 2.90 4.31
N LEU A 75 7.12 3.74 4.81
CA LEU A 75 7.50 3.71 6.22
C LEU A 75 6.32 4.06 7.14
N ARG A 76 5.52 5.06 6.79
CA ARG A 76 4.35 5.45 7.58
C ARG A 76 3.29 4.35 7.64
N LEU A 77 2.98 3.72 6.51
CA LEU A 77 2.06 2.58 6.46
C LEU A 77 2.63 1.40 7.26
N GLN A 78 3.93 1.10 7.14
CA GLN A 78 4.56 0.04 7.92
C GLN A 78 4.43 0.28 9.44
N GLN A 79 4.61 1.52 9.91
CA GLN A 79 4.41 1.88 11.32
C GLN A 79 2.96 1.71 11.76
N LEU A 80 2.01 2.05 10.88
CA LEU A 80 0.59 1.84 11.14
C LEU A 80 0.26 0.35 11.32
N LEU A 81 0.74 -0.50 10.42
CA LEU A 81 0.56 -1.95 10.51
C LEU A 81 1.31 -2.60 11.69
N GLN A 82 2.43 -2.03 12.12
CA GLN A 82 3.13 -2.50 13.32
C GLN A 82 2.31 -2.24 14.59
N GLY A 83 1.55 -1.14 14.62
CA GLY A 83 0.63 -0.84 15.72
C GLY A 83 -0.66 -1.66 15.69
N ASP A 84 -1.14 -2.02 14.50
CA ASP A 84 -2.33 -2.84 14.30
C ASP A 84 -2.22 -3.68 13.01
N PRO A 85 -1.80 -4.95 13.11
CA PRO A 85 -1.66 -5.83 11.95
C PRO A 85 -2.97 -6.15 11.23
N ALA A 86 -4.13 -6.02 11.89
CA ALA A 86 -5.42 -6.29 11.26
C ALA A 86 -5.74 -5.29 10.13
N LEU A 87 -5.10 -4.12 10.16
CA LEU A 87 -5.22 -3.10 9.12
C LEU A 87 -4.64 -3.53 7.77
N ALA A 88 -3.86 -4.62 7.69
CA ALA A 88 -3.33 -5.14 6.43
C ALA A 88 -4.44 -5.47 5.44
N THR A 89 -5.50 -6.13 5.91
CA THR A 89 -6.64 -6.51 5.05
C THR A 89 -7.41 -5.27 4.59
N GLU A 90 -7.59 -4.28 5.46
CA GLU A 90 -8.25 -3.03 5.08
C GLU A 90 -7.40 -2.20 4.10
N LEU A 91 -6.08 -2.16 4.28
CA LEU A 91 -5.16 -1.50 3.36
C LEU A 91 -5.17 -2.19 1.99
N GLN A 92 -5.29 -3.51 1.96
CA GLN A 92 -5.43 -4.26 0.72
C GLN A 92 -6.74 -3.93 -0.01
N GLN A 93 -7.85 -3.81 0.71
CA GLN A 93 -9.13 -3.38 0.13
C GLN A 93 -9.03 -1.95 -0.42
N LEU A 94 -8.46 -1.02 0.36
CA LEU A 94 -8.24 0.36 -0.07
C LEU A 94 -7.39 0.42 -1.36
N LEU A 95 -6.32 -0.39 -1.43
CA LEU A 95 -5.48 -0.49 -2.62
C LEU A 95 -6.28 -0.96 -3.84
N ASN A 96 -7.01 -2.07 -3.71
CA ASN A 96 -7.67 -2.71 -4.85
C ASN A 96 -8.89 -1.93 -5.35
N ASP A 97 -9.66 -1.34 -4.43
CA ASP A 97 -10.96 -0.75 -4.75
C ASP A 97 -10.85 0.75 -5.06
N HIS A 98 -9.86 1.43 -4.48
CA HIS A 98 -9.77 2.89 -4.55
C HIS A 98 -8.49 3.42 -5.18
N LEU A 99 -7.32 2.82 -4.93
CA LEU A 99 -6.04 3.35 -5.46
C LEU A 99 -5.73 2.79 -6.86
N ALA A 100 -5.63 1.48 -6.99
CA ALA A 100 -5.26 0.82 -8.25
C ALA A 100 -6.15 1.17 -9.45
N PRO A 101 -7.48 1.38 -9.30
CA PRO A 101 -8.33 1.80 -10.42
C PRO A 101 -8.07 3.22 -10.94
N ARG A 102 -7.33 4.06 -10.19
CA ARG A 102 -7.01 5.45 -10.57
C ARG A 102 -5.68 5.57 -11.31
N LEU A 103 -5.00 4.45 -11.51
CA LEU A 103 -3.69 4.40 -12.11
C LEU A 103 -3.75 4.03 -13.59
N PRO A 104 -2.76 4.46 -14.39
CA PRO A 104 -2.58 3.96 -15.75
C PRO A 104 -2.46 2.42 -15.76
N PRO A 105 -2.86 1.75 -16.86
CA PRO A 105 -2.84 0.29 -16.95
C PRO A 105 -1.49 -0.36 -16.62
N ASP A 106 -0.39 0.26 -17.04
CA ASP A 106 0.98 -0.25 -16.83
C ASP A 106 1.37 -0.21 -15.35
N GLU A 107 1.17 0.93 -14.69
CA GLU A 107 1.44 1.10 -13.26
C GLU A 107 0.52 0.18 -12.42
N ARG A 108 -0.75 0.05 -12.81
CA ARG A 108 -1.71 -0.85 -12.16
C ARG A 108 -1.26 -2.31 -12.21
N ALA A 109 -0.72 -2.76 -13.35
CA ALA A 109 -0.22 -4.13 -13.51
C ALA A 109 0.99 -4.39 -12.59
N GLN A 110 1.92 -3.43 -12.51
CA GLN A 110 3.08 -3.51 -11.62
C GLN A 110 2.66 -3.62 -10.16
N ILE A 111 1.75 -2.75 -9.71
CA ILE A 111 1.27 -2.73 -8.32
C ILE A 111 0.52 -4.02 -7.96
N ARG A 112 -0.32 -4.53 -8.86
CA ARG A 112 -1.02 -5.81 -8.66
C ARG A 112 -0.03 -6.96 -8.48
N SER A 113 1.07 -6.97 -9.25
CA SER A 113 2.12 -8.00 -9.11
C SER A 113 2.78 -7.95 -7.73
N VAL A 114 3.04 -6.76 -7.19
CA VAL A 114 3.61 -6.60 -5.84
C VAL A 114 2.61 -7.05 -4.77
N ALA A 115 1.34 -6.67 -4.89
CA ALA A 115 0.29 -7.07 -3.95
C ALA A 115 0.02 -8.59 -3.95
N MET A 116 -0.03 -9.24 -5.12
CA MET A 116 -0.18 -10.71 -5.22
C MET A 116 0.96 -11.47 -4.52
N LYS A 117 2.18 -10.92 -4.52
CA LYS A 117 3.30 -11.48 -3.75
C LYS A 117 3.09 -11.37 -2.24
N ALA A 118 2.26 -10.43 -1.76
CA ALA A 118 1.83 -10.34 -0.36
C ALA A 118 0.88 -11.49 -0.02
N GLU A 119 -0.20 -11.63 -0.79
CA GLU A 119 -1.22 -12.68 -0.57
C GLU A 119 -0.62 -14.09 -0.62
N ALA A 120 0.33 -14.34 -1.53
CA ALA A 120 1.02 -15.62 -1.60
C ALA A 120 1.88 -15.91 -0.36
N ARG A 121 2.39 -14.88 0.32
CA ARG A 121 3.14 -15.02 1.58
C ARG A 121 2.22 -15.22 2.77
N ASP A 122 1.08 -14.53 2.83
CA ASP A 122 0.12 -14.64 3.94
C ASP A 122 -0.80 -15.86 3.84
N SER A 123 -1.12 -16.30 2.62
CA SER A 123 -1.89 -17.55 2.36
C SER A 123 -1.01 -18.80 2.30
N ALA A 124 0.25 -18.72 2.72
CA ALA A 124 1.10 -19.89 2.93
C ALA A 124 0.66 -20.70 4.19
N ARG A 125 -0.58 -21.20 4.21
CA ARG A 125 -0.89 -22.40 5.00
C ARG A 125 -0.29 -23.59 4.26
N ILE A 126 1.00 -23.81 4.48
CA ILE A 126 1.64 -25.08 4.13
C ILE A 126 0.96 -26.15 5.00
N TYR A 127 -0.01 -26.87 4.44
CA TYR A 127 -0.44 -28.15 4.97
C TYR A 127 0.71 -29.14 4.74
N MET A 128 1.72 -29.11 5.60
CA MET A 128 2.68 -30.19 5.71
C MET A 128 2.08 -31.26 6.62
N ALA A 129 1.05 -31.95 6.14
CA ALA A 129 0.67 -33.22 6.72
C ALA A 129 1.71 -34.26 6.27
N GLY A 130 2.86 -34.25 6.94
CA GLY A 130 3.83 -35.35 6.90
C GLY A 130 3.25 -36.57 7.60
N ARG A 131 2.23 -37.19 6.99
CA ARG A 131 1.81 -38.55 7.35
C ARG A 131 2.84 -39.51 6.77
N ASP A 132 3.81 -39.83 7.60
CA ASP A 132 4.13 -41.20 8.02
C ASP A 132 5.60 -41.25 8.44
N GLN A 133 5.82 -40.95 9.71
CA GLN A 133 7.06 -41.28 10.40
C GLN A 133 6.91 -42.71 10.95
N HIS A 134 7.29 -43.72 10.16
CA HIS A 134 7.49 -45.07 10.68
C HIS A 134 8.92 -45.19 11.22
N ILE A 135 9.03 -45.09 12.53
CA ILE A 135 10.19 -45.53 13.30
C ILE A 135 10.04 -47.03 13.56
N THR A 136 10.79 -47.85 12.84
CA THR A 136 11.10 -49.23 13.25
C THR A 136 12.57 -49.28 13.63
N GLY A 137 12.82 -49.33 14.94
CA GLY A 137 14.13 -49.67 15.48
C GLY A 137 14.34 -51.18 15.50
N SER A 138 15.53 -51.61 15.12
CA SER A 138 16.31 -52.66 15.78
C SER A 138 17.78 -52.42 15.41
#